data_AF-A0A0Q7TA67-F1
#
_entry.id   AF-A0A0Q7TA67-F1
#
_cell.length_a   1.000
_cell.length_b   1.000
_cell.length_c   1.000
_cell.angle_alpha   90.00
_cell.angle_beta   90.00
_cell.angle_gamma   90.00
#
_symmetry.space_group_name_H-M   'P 1'
#
loop_
_entity.id
_entity.type
_entity.pdbx_description
1 polymer ?
#
loop_
_entity_poly.entity_id
_entity_poly.type
_entity_poly.pdbx_seq_one_letter_code
_entity_poly.pdbx_strand_id
1 'polypeptide(L)'
;MTKIVSLKSLLCVAGAVATLGVSAAAQAQAVPNTPQIQFVPSAEVPSIPAGLQTACINAPVDGAPTSKTCPVIYYGPTRTWVFSYADNRTSFALVTFDSSGKVLKNVERPGARYIFDVFSDDHGQKLTLVGQSKNSVVINWSDLPH
;
A
#
# COMPACT_ATOMS: atom_id res chain seq x y z
N MET A 1 6.37 -9.95 58.42
CA MET A 1 5.30 -9.76 59.42
C MET A 1 4.02 -9.40 58.69
N THR A 2 3.11 -10.36 58.62
CA THR A 2 1.76 -10.26 58.06
C THR A 2 0.91 -9.32 58.91
N LYS A 3 0.14 -8.40 58.30
CA LYS A 3 -1.12 -7.95 58.89
C LYS A 3 -2.20 -7.77 57.83
N ILE A 4 -3.30 -8.43 58.14
CA ILE A 4 -4.56 -8.60 57.43
C ILE A 4 -5.55 -7.52 57.91
N VAL A 5 -6.24 -6.91 56.93
CA VAL A 5 -7.66 -6.53 56.81
C VAL A 5 -8.43 -6.01 58.04
N SER A 6 -9.22 -4.94 57.84
CA SER A 6 -10.60 -4.93 58.36
C SER A 6 -11.57 -4.18 57.44
N LEU A 7 -12.67 -4.88 57.15
CA LEU A 7 -13.81 -4.55 56.30
C LEU A 7 -14.85 -3.78 57.12
N LYS A 8 -15.58 -2.83 56.50
CA LYS A 8 -16.93 -2.46 56.96
C LYS A 8 -17.90 -2.51 55.79
N SER A 9 -18.80 -3.48 55.89
CA SER A 9 -19.92 -3.77 55.01
C SER A 9 -21.04 -2.73 55.13
N LEU A 10 -21.82 -2.57 54.06
CA LEU A 10 -23.28 -2.41 54.12
C LEU A 10 -23.87 -2.93 52.79
N LEU A 11 -24.71 -3.98 52.90
CA LEU A 11 -25.53 -4.56 51.84
C LEU A 11 -26.67 -3.61 51.44
N CYS A 12 -27.15 -3.69 50.19
CA CYS A 12 -28.59 -3.80 49.89
C CYS A 12 -28.86 -4.31 48.45
N VAL A 13 -29.25 -5.59 48.38
CA VAL A 13 -30.35 -6.22 47.63
C VAL A 13 -30.62 -5.87 46.14
N ALA A 14 -30.35 -6.89 45.32
CA ALA A 14 -31.11 -7.48 44.21
C ALA A 14 -31.88 -6.62 43.19
N GLY A 15 -31.47 -6.79 41.92
CA GLY A 15 -32.31 -6.68 40.73
C GLY A 15 -31.76 -7.61 39.65
N ALA A 16 -32.51 -8.64 39.29
CA ALA A 16 -32.14 -9.58 38.23
C ALA A 16 -32.26 -8.93 36.84
N VAL A 17 -31.59 -9.58 35.87
CA VAL A 17 -31.97 -9.78 34.45
C VAL A 17 -30.91 -9.35 33.43
N ALA A 18 -30.70 -10.28 32.49
CA ALA A 18 -30.08 -10.19 31.18
C ALA A 18 -28.54 -10.36 31.10
N THR A 19 -28.16 -11.60 30.81
CA THR A 19 -27.00 -11.93 29.98
C THR A 19 -27.04 -11.09 28.70
N LEU A 20 -26.16 -10.11 28.58
CA LEU A 20 -25.82 -9.51 27.29
C LEU A 20 -24.41 -9.96 26.97
N GLY A 21 -24.33 -10.94 26.09
CA GLY A 21 -23.09 -11.29 25.42
C GLY A 21 -22.50 -10.03 24.81
N VAL A 22 -21.30 -9.68 25.25
CA VAL A 22 -20.49 -8.68 24.57
C VAL A 22 -20.04 -9.35 23.27
N SER A 23 -20.88 -9.27 22.24
CA SER A 23 -20.42 -9.49 20.87
C SER A 23 -19.38 -8.41 20.63
N ALA A 24 -18.11 -8.78 20.63
CA ALA A 24 -17.05 -7.95 20.09
C ALA A 24 -17.40 -7.74 18.61
N ALA A 25 -18.10 -6.64 18.31
CA ALA A 25 -18.21 -6.17 16.95
C ALA A 25 -16.79 -5.91 16.50
N ALA A 26 -16.26 -6.81 15.67
CA ALA A 26 -15.04 -6.55 14.91
C ALA A 26 -15.30 -5.26 14.14
N GLN A 27 -14.70 -4.16 14.61
CA GLN A 27 -14.76 -2.90 13.90
C GLN A 27 -14.08 -3.18 12.55
N ALA A 28 -14.87 -3.24 11.48
CA ALA A 28 -14.34 -3.22 10.13
C ALA A 28 -13.54 -1.92 10.02
N GLN A 29 -12.22 -2.04 10.09
CA GLN A 29 -11.33 -0.91 9.92
C GLN A 29 -11.63 -0.32 8.55
N ALA A 30 -12.05 0.94 8.50
CA ALA A 30 -12.28 1.63 7.24
C ALA A 30 -11.00 1.49 6.39
N VAL A 31 -11.10 0.84 5.23
CA VAL A 31 -9.99 0.76 4.30
C VAL A 31 -9.61 2.21 3.96
N PRO A 32 -8.34 2.62 4.14
CA PRO A 32 -7.94 3.97 3.79
C PRO A 32 -8.34 4.25 2.33
N ASN A 33 -9.17 5.27 2.10
CA ASN A 33 -9.53 5.73 0.74
C ASN A 33 -8.37 6.45 0.03
N THR A 34 -7.17 6.38 0.60
CA THR A 34 -5.93 6.99 0.13
C THR A 34 -4.98 5.88 -0.31
N PRO A 35 -4.39 5.94 -1.53
CA PRO A 35 -3.34 5.03 -1.94
C PRO A 35 -2.16 5.03 -0.97
N GLN A 36 -1.76 3.84 -0.51
CA GLN A 36 -0.62 3.65 0.39
C GLN A 36 0.55 3.09 -0.38
N ILE A 37 1.74 3.65 -0.17
CA ILE A 37 2.96 3.19 -0.84
C ILE A 37 3.74 2.31 0.13
N GLN A 38 4.06 1.10 -0.32
CA GLN A 38 4.92 0.19 0.42
C GLN A 38 6.05 -0.30 -0.48
N PHE A 39 7.23 -0.46 0.11
CA PHE A 39 8.37 -1.04 -0.57
C PHE A 39 8.34 -2.57 -0.41
N VAL A 40 7.97 -3.27 -1.47
CA VAL A 40 7.78 -4.73 -1.49
C VAL A 40 8.95 -5.40 -2.20
N PRO A 41 9.49 -6.53 -1.71
CA PRO A 41 10.52 -7.29 -2.41
C PRO A 41 10.13 -7.62 -3.85
N SER A 42 11.02 -7.36 -4.82
CA SER A 42 10.72 -7.57 -6.25
C SER A 42 10.42 -9.04 -6.59
N ALA A 43 10.84 -9.99 -5.74
CA ALA A 43 10.53 -11.40 -5.86
C ALA A 43 9.06 -11.76 -5.55
N GLU A 44 8.30 -10.85 -4.93
CA GLU A 44 6.88 -11.06 -4.57
C GLU A 44 5.89 -10.60 -5.66
N VAL A 45 6.39 -10.18 -6.82
CA VAL A 45 5.55 -9.86 -7.97
C VAL A 45 4.74 -11.11 -8.39
N PRO A 46 3.41 -11.03 -8.56
CA PRO A 46 2.60 -12.20 -8.93
C PRO A 46 2.99 -12.81 -10.28
N SER A 47 3.04 -11.98 -11.32
CA SER A 47 3.50 -12.32 -12.65
C SER A 47 3.92 -11.05 -13.37
N ILE A 48 5.03 -11.09 -14.09
CA ILE A 48 5.51 -9.95 -14.88
C ILE A 48 4.94 -10.08 -16.28
N PRO A 49 4.12 -9.11 -16.77
CA PRO A 49 3.64 -9.13 -18.15
C PRO A 49 4.79 -9.08 -19.16
N ALA A 50 4.56 -9.64 -20.35
CA ALA A 50 5.58 -9.69 -21.41
C ALA A 50 6.12 -8.30 -21.76
N GLY A 51 7.44 -8.21 -21.95
CA GLY A 51 8.12 -6.95 -22.28
C GLY A 51 8.36 -6.01 -21.09
N LEU A 52 7.92 -6.37 -19.88
CA LEU A 52 8.16 -5.63 -18.65
C LEU A 52 9.23 -6.29 -17.78
N GLN A 53 9.82 -5.50 -16.88
CA GLN A 53 10.78 -5.96 -15.89
C GLN A 53 10.69 -5.14 -14.60
N THR A 54 11.00 -5.77 -13.47
CA THR A 54 11.27 -5.04 -12.23
C THR A 54 12.65 -4.40 -12.33
N ALA A 55 12.70 -3.08 -12.34
CA ALA A 55 13.95 -2.33 -12.35
C ALA A 55 13.81 -1.13 -11.42
N CYS A 56 13.86 -1.42 -10.13
CA CYS A 56 13.71 -0.44 -9.05
C CYS A 56 15.10 -0.01 -8.61
N ILE A 57 15.27 1.28 -8.36
CA ILE A 57 16.54 1.88 -7.94
C ILE A 57 16.39 2.49 -6.55
N ASN A 58 17.48 2.77 -5.84
CA ASN A 58 17.46 3.30 -4.48
C ASN A 58 17.71 4.81 -4.38
N ALA A 59 17.87 5.50 -5.52
CA ALA A 59 17.99 6.96 -5.59
C ALA A 59 17.55 7.45 -6.98
N PRO A 60 16.98 8.66 -7.11
CA PRO A 60 16.49 9.19 -8.38
C PRO A 60 17.62 9.82 -9.21
N VAL A 61 18.73 9.11 -9.40
CA VAL A 61 19.92 9.60 -10.11
C VAL A 61 20.35 8.62 -11.20
N ASP A 62 21.14 9.11 -12.16
CA ASP A 62 21.75 8.25 -13.17
C ASP A 62 22.76 7.28 -12.56
N GLY A 63 22.72 6.02 -13.02
CA GLY A 63 23.61 4.96 -12.52
C GLY A 63 23.32 4.53 -11.07
N ALA A 64 22.15 4.87 -10.53
CA ALA A 64 21.75 4.45 -9.19
C ALA A 64 21.79 2.92 -9.04
N PRO A 65 22.28 2.39 -7.90
CA PRO A 65 22.20 0.97 -7.60
C PRO A 65 20.77 0.43 -7.65
N THR A 66 20.64 -0.83 -8.06
CA THR A 66 19.37 -1.55 -8.04
C THR A 66 18.91 -1.77 -6.59
N SER A 67 17.62 -1.55 -6.34
CA SER A 67 16.96 -1.92 -5.09
C SER A 67 16.41 -3.34 -5.16
N LYS A 68 16.39 -4.03 -4.01
CA LYS A 68 15.71 -5.33 -3.87
C LYS A 68 14.20 -5.18 -3.63
N THR A 69 13.76 -3.98 -3.30
CA THR A 69 12.35 -3.64 -3.09
C THR A 69 11.90 -2.59 -4.10
N CYS A 70 10.62 -2.62 -4.43
CA CYS A 70 9.98 -1.72 -5.37
C CYS A 70 8.83 -0.97 -4.68
N PRO A 71 8.58 0.29 -5.04
CA PRO A 71 7.37 0.97 -4.59
C PRO A 71 6.14 0.29 -5.23
N VAL A 72 5.22 -0.16 -4.38
CA VAL A 72 3.93 -0.74 -4.75
C VAL A 72 2.83 0.12 -4.16
N ILE A 73 1.85 0.46 -4.99
CA ILE A 73 0.73 1.31 -4.60
C ILE A 73 -0.44 0.40 -4.21
N TYR A 74 -0.82 0.40 -2.95
CA TYR A 74 -1.99 -0.29 -2.43
C TYR A 74 -3.17 0.66 -2.45
N TYR A 75 -4.27 0.28 -3.11
CA TYR A 75 -5.48 1.08 -3.16
C TYR A 75 -6.72 0.19 -3.18
N GLY A 76 -7.52 0.29 -2.12
CA GLY A 76 -8.63 -0.63 -1.89
C GLY A 76 -8.11 -2.09 -1.76
N PRO A 77 -8.75 -3.05 -2.45
CA PRO A 77 -8.31 -4.46 -2.47
C PRO A 77 -7.21 -4.74 -3.50
N THR A 78 -6.74 -3.73 -4.22
CA THR A 78 -5.80 -3.90 -5.33
C THR A 78 -4.40 -3.43 -4.97
N ARG A 79 -3.42 -3.93 -5.72
CA ARG A 79 -2.03 -3.44 -5.66
C ARG A 79 -1.51 -3.18 -7.04
N THR A 80 -0.90 -2.01 -7.23
CA THR A 80 -0.31 -1.57 -8.50
C THR A 80 1.19 -1.59 -8.38
N TRP A 81 1.82 -2.43 -9.21
CA TRP A 81 3.26 -2.47 -9.37
C TRP A 81 3.68 -1.52 -10.50
N VAL A 82 4.86 -0.93 -10.32
CA VAL A 82 5.47 -0.03 -11.29
C VAL A 82 6.63 -0.77 -11.97
N PHE A 83 6.47 -1.06 -13.26
CA PHE A 83 7.47 -1.79 -14.04
C PHE A 83 8.20 -0.88 -15.02
N SER A 84 9.45 -1.21 -15.33
CA SER A 84 10.14 -0.63 -16.48
C SER A 84 9.92 -1.53 -17.70
N TYR A 85 9.98 -0.93 -18.89
CA TYR A 85 10.01 -1.70 -20.12
C TYR A 85 11.40 -2.32 -20.34
N ALA A 86 11.43 -3.55 -20.82
CA ALA A 86 12.67 -4.29 -21.08
C ALA A 86 13.50 -3.68 -22.22
N ASP A 87 12.88 -2.90 -23.11
CA ASP A 87 13.54 -2.18 -24.20
C ASP A 87 14.16 -0.84 -23.77
N ASN A 88 14.15 -0.54 -22.46
CA ASN A 88 14.80 0.61 -21.86
C ASN A 88 14.25 1.98 -22.34
N ARG A 89 13.03 2.04 -22.89
CA ARG A 89 12.37 3.32 -23.23
C ARG A 89 12.15 4.18 -21.98
N THR A 90 11.98 5.49 -22.17
CA THR A 90 11.67 6.44 -21.08
C THR A 90 10.17 6.45 -20.78
N SER A 91 9.67 5.28 -20.39
CA SER A 91 8.31 5.05 -19.91
C SER A 91 8.34 3.99 -18.81
N PHE A 92 7.29 3.94 -18.01
CA PHE A 92 7.01 2.84 -17.10
C PHE A 92 5.58 2.33 -17.29
N ALA A 93 5.31 1.12 -16.83
CA ALA A 93 3.99 0.52 -16.83
C ALA A 93 3.44 0.45 -15.40
N LEU A 94 2.20 0.90 -15.22
CA LEU A 94 1.40 0.69 -14.02
C LEU A 94 0.56 -0.57 -14.25
N VAL A 95 0.86 -1.63 -13.52
CA VAL A 95 0.12 -2.89 -13.61
C VAL A 95 -0.58 -3.14 -12.29
N THR A 96 -1.90 -3.04 -12.32
CA THR A 96 -2.77 -3.30 -11.18
C THR A 96 -3.18 -4.75 -11.15
N PHE A 97 -3.03 -5.37 -10.00
CA PHE A 97 -3.47 -6.74 -9.71
C PHE A 97 -4.59 -6.74 -8.68
N ASP A 98 -5.52 -7.67 -8.81
CA ASP A 98 -6.45 -8.02 -7.74
C ASP A 98 -5.77 -8.84 -6.63
N SER A 99 -6.53 -9.18 -5.59
CA SER A 99 -6.07 -9.98 -4.44
C SER A 99 -5.60 -11.40 -4.82
N SER A 100 -6.06 -11.93 -5.95
CA SER A 100 -5.64 -13.25 -6.47
C SER A 100 -4.35 -13.17 -7.31
N GLY A 101 -3.85 -11.97 -7.60
CA GLY A 101 -2.69 -11.75 -8.46
C GLY A 101 -3.01 -11.73 -9.95
N LYS A 102 -4.29 -11.62 -10.33
CA LYS A 102 -4.69 -11.42 -11.73
C LYS A 102 -4.61 -9.95 -12.11
N VAL A 103 -4.13 -9.67 -13.32
CA VAL A 103 -4.06 -8.31 -13.87
C VAL A 103 -5.48 -7.77 -14.10
N LEU A 104 -5.76 -6.60 -13.51
CA LEU A 104 -6.96 -5.80 -13.72
C LEU A 104 -6.74 -4.70 -14.77
N LYS A 105 -5.55 -4.08 -14.76
CA LYS A 105 -5.22 -2.95 -15.62
C LYS A 105 -3.71 -2.92 -15.85
N ASN A 106 -3.29 -2.60 -17.07
CA ASN A 106 -1.89 -2.39 -17.45
C ASN A 106 -1.83 -1.15 -18.35
N VAL A 107 -1.13 -0.11 -17.91
CA VAL A 107 -1.11 1.19 -18.58
C VAL A 107 0.30 1.76 -18.63
N GLU A 108 0.72 2.17 -19.83
CA GLU A 108 1.95 2.92 -20.03
C GLU A 108 1.82 4.37 -19.55
N ARG A 109 2.90 4.88 -18.95
CA ARG A 109 3.10 6.28 -18.63
C ARG A 109 4.48 6.72 -19.14
N PRO A 110 4.53 7.62 -20.15
CA PRO A 110 5.80 8.16 -20.65
C PRO A 110 6.35 9.22 -19.69
N GLY A 111 7.66 9.47 -19.79
CA GLY A 111 8.31 10.62 -19.14
C GLY A 111 9.20 10.27 -17.95
N ALA A 112 9.16 9.04 -17.44
CA ALA A 112 10.11 8.53 -16.46
C ALA A 112 10.34 7.03 -16.68
N ARG A 113 11.41 6.50 -16.09
CA ARG A 113 11.70 5.06 -16.01
C ARG A 113 12.49 4.78 -14.72
N TYR A 114 12.60 3.52 -14.35
CA TYR A 114 13.29 3.09 -13.12
C TYR A 114 12.78 3.85 -11.91
N ILE A 115 11.50 3.66 -11.61
CA ILE A 115 10.83 4.39 -10.53
C ILE A 115 11.47 4.01 -9.20
N PHE A 116 11.98 5.04 -8.52
CA PHE A 116 12.62 5.01 -7.22
C PHE A 116 11.56 5.04 -6.11
N ASP A 117 10.63 5.99 -6.21
CA ASP A 117 9.66 6.27 -5.15
C ASP A 117 8.35 6.82 -5.72
N VAL A 118 7.30 6.75 -4.91
CA VAL A 118 5.96 7.26 -5.21
C VAL A 118 5.43 8.01 -4.00
N PHE A 119 4.98 9.24 -4.22
CA PHE A 119 4.43 10.10 -3.16
C PHE A 119 2.93 10.29 -3.38
N SER A 120 2.12 10.02 -2.36
CA SER A 120 0.68 10.32 -2.36
C SER A 120 0.42 11.70 -1.77
N ASP A 121 -0.42 12.49 -2.45
CA ASP A 121 -0.97 13.75 -1.96
C ASP A 121 -2.49 13.62 -1.79
N ASP A 122 -2.93 13.66 -0.54
CA ASP A 122 -4.33 13.47 -0.16
C ASP A 122 -5.22 14.66 -0.51
N HIS A 123 -4.65 15.87 -0.53
CA HIS A 123 -5.40 17.07 -0.88
C HIS A 123 -5.65 17.16 -2.37
N GLY A 124 -4.61 16.92 -3.17
CA GLY A 124 -4.69 16.93 -4.63
C GLY A 124 -5.23 15.64 -5.23
N GLN A 125 -5.35 14.57 -4.44
CA GLN A 125 -5.69 13.21 -4.86
C GLN A 125 -4.82 12.72 -6.01
N LYS A 126 -3.50 12.90 -5.83
CA LYS A 126 -2.49 12.62 -6.84
C LYS A 126 -1.39 11.71 -6.31
N LEU A 127 -0.73 11.03 -7.24
CA LEU A 127 0.51 10.32 -7.01
C LEU A 127 1.60 10.94 -7.86
N THR A 128 2.75 11.21 -7.26
CA THR A 128 3.96 11.64 -7.96
C THR A 128 4.94 10.48 -7.99
N LEU A 129 5.19 9.93 -9.17
CA LEU A 129 6.13 8.84 -9.39
C LEU A 129 7.46 9.42 -9.84
N VAL A 130 8.54 9.15 -9.11
CA VAL A 130 9.86 9.70 -9.37
C VAL A 130 10.81 8.60 -9.80
N GLY A 131 11.45 8.78 -10.95
CA GLY A 131 12.40 7.83 -11.53
C GLY A 131 13.82 8.38 -11.65
N GLN A 132 14.59 7.71 -12.51
CA GLN A 132 15.95 8.10 -12.86
C GLN A 132 16.04 9.58 -13.31
N SER A 133 17.17 10.21 -13.00
CA SER A 133 17.47 11.62 -13.30
C SER A 133 16.45 12.62 -12.72
N LYS A 134 15.73 12.22 -11.67
CA LYS A 134 14.63 12.98 -11.05
C LYS A 134 13.46 13.28 -11.99
N ASN A 135 13.35 12.57 -13.11
CA ASN A 135 12.17 12.66 -13.96
C ASN A 135 10.96 12.14 -13.18
N SER A 136 9.84 12.84 -13.29
CA SER A 136 8.63 12.48 -12.56
C SER A 136 7.39 12.55 -13.42
N VAL A 137 6.42 11.72 -13.06
CA VAL A 137 5.10 11.68 -13.68
C VAL A 137 4.06 11.78 -12.58
N VAL A 138 3.09 12.67 -12.76
CA VAL A 138 1.96 12.84 -11.85
C VAL A 138 0.73 12.15 -12.46
N ILE A 139 0.05 11.34 -11.66
CA ILE A 139 -1.23 10.70 -12.01
C ILE A 139 -2.28 11.02 -10.95
N ASN A 140 -3.56 10.91 -11.30
CA ASN A 140 -4.64 11.06 -10.33
C ASN A 140 -4.91 9.70 -9.66
N TRP A 141 -5.43 9.71 -8.43
CA TRP A 141 -5.86 8.46 -7.78
C TRP A 141 -6.92 7.71 -8.60
N SER A 142 -7.81 8.46 -9.25
CA SER A 142 -8.85 7.93 -10.15
C SER A 142 -8.30 7.17 -11.37
N ASP A 143 -7.00 7.30 -11.67
CA ASP A 143 -6.37 6.51 -12.73
C ASP A 143 -6.13 5.05 -12.31
N LEU A 144 -6.17 4.76 -11.01
CA LEU A 144 -5.97 3.44 -10.41
C LEU A 144 -7.32 2.75 -10.11
N PRO A 145 -7.48 1.46 -10.45
CA PRO A 145 -8.59 0.66 -9.95
C PRO A 145 -8.56 0.58 -8.41
N HIS A 146 -9.73 0.69 -7.77
CA HIS A 146 -9.91 0.59 -6.32
C HIS A 146 -11.30 0.09 -5.97
#